data_AF-A0A212D3J2-F1
#
_entry.id   AF-A0A212D3J2-F1
#
_cell.length_a   1.000
_cell.length_b   1.000
_cell.length_c   1.000
_cell.angle_alpha   90.00
_cell.angle_beta   90.00
_cell.angle_gamma   90.00
#
_symmetry.space_group_name_H-M   'P 1'
#
loop_
_entity.id
_entity.type
_entity.pdbx_description
1 polymer ?
#
loop_
_entity_poly.entity_id
_entity_poly.type
_entity_poly.pdbx_seq_one_letter_code
_entity_poly.pdbx_strand_id
1 'polypeptide(L)'
;EFALHKLNAVVNDFWAEISESVDKIEVLYEDEGFRSRQFAALVASKVFYHLGAFEESLNYALGAGDLFNVNDNSEYVETIIAKCIDHYTKQCVENADLPEGEKKPIDQRLEGIVNKMFQRCLDDHKYKQAIGIALETRRLDVFEKTILES
;
A
#
# COMPACT_ATOMS: atom_id res chain seq x y z
N GLU A 1 -9.18 -18.37 11.35
CA GLU A 1 -9.17 -16.99 11.91
C GLU A 1 -8.22 -16.81 13.09
N PHE A 2 -8.36 -17.53 14.22
CA PHE A 2 -7.48 -17.35 15.39
C PHE A 2 -5.98 -17.50 15.15
N ALA A 3 -5.57 -18.48 14.32
CA ALA A 3 -4.16 -18.72 14.01
C ALA A 3 -3.51 -17.52 13.32
N LEU A 4 -4.22 -16.90 12.38
CA LEU A 4 -3.75 -15.76 11.61
C LEU A 4 -3.60 -14.51 12.49
N HIS A 5 -4.57 -14.21 13.36
CA HIS A 5 -4.44 -13.11 14.32
C HIS A 5 -3.24 -13.26 15.25
N LYS A 6 -2.99 -14.48 15.71
CA LYS A 6 -1.82 -14.78 16.54
C LYS A 6 -0.53 -14.61 15.73
N LEU A 7 -0.52 -15.04 14.48
CA LEU A 7 0.59 -14.86 13.53
C LEU A 7 0.92 -13.38 13.32
N ASN A 8 -0.09 -12.55 13.07
CA ASN A 8 0.08 -11.10 12.92
C ASN A 8 0.62 -10.42 14.18
N ALA A 9 0.37 -10.96 15.37
CA ALA A 9 0.91 -10.44 16.63
C ALA A 9 2.39 -10.79 16.82
N VAL A 10 2.83 -11.97 16.35
CA VAL A 10 4.20 -12.46 16.50
C VAL A 10 5.08 -12.22 15.28
N VAL A 11 4.50 -11.72 14.17
CA VAL A 11 5.21 -11.56 12.88
C VAL A 11 6.43 -10.66 12.98
N ASN A 12 6.42 -9.65 13.84
CA ASN A 12 7.56 -8.74 13.99
C ASN A 12 8.75 -9.39 14.68
N ASP A 13 8.52 -10.36 15.56
CA ASP A 13 9.57 -11.02 16.35
C ASP A 13 10.04 -12.33 15.68
N PHE A 14 9.12 -13.03 14.99
CA PHE A 14 9.35 -14.35 14.40
C PHE A 14 9.27 -14.35 12.87
N TRP A 15 9.47 -13.20 12.21
CA TRP A 15 9.38 -13.11 10.74
C TRP A 15 10.28 -14.12 10.03
N ALA A 16 11.46 -14.44 10.59
CA ALA A 16 12.39 -15.40 9.99
C ALA A 16 11.78 -16.82 9.94
N GLU A 17 11.23 -17.31 11.06
CA GLU A 17 10.56 -18.63 11.11
C GLU A 17 9.28 -18.65 10.26
N ILE A 18 8.55 -17.53 10.23
CA ILE A 18 7.31 -17.43 9.45
C ILE A 18 7.62 -17.39 7.95
N SER A 19 8.75 -16.78 7.57
CA SER A 19 9.19 -16.72 6.17
C SER A 19 9.42 -18.10 5.56
N GLU A 20 9.90 -19.07 6.34
CA GLU A 20 10.03 -20.47 5.89
C GLU A 20 8.68 -21.12 5.55
N SER A 21 7.58 -20.57 6.06
CA SER A 21 6.22 -21.04 5.79
C SER A 21 5.39 -20.03 4.99
N VAL A 22 6.02 -19.00 4.39
CA VAL A 22 5.30 -17.96 3.64
C VAL A 22 4.55 -18.55 2.45
N ASP A 23 5.12 -19.56 1.78
CA ASP A 23 4.48 -20.28 0.66
C ASP A 23 3.08 -20.82 1.04
N LYS A 24 2.92 -21.28 2.29
CA LYS A 24 1.61 -21.76 2.77
C LYS A 24 0.62 -20.61 2.94
N ILE A 25 1.09 -19.43 3.33
CA ILE A 25 0.27 -18.22 3.46
C ILE A 25 -0.15 -17.72 2.08
N GLU A 26 0.72 -17.80 1.09
CA GLU A 26 0.42 -17.48 -0.31
C GLU A 26 -0.66 -18.41 -0.87
N VAL A 27 -0.52 -19.73 -0.67
CA VAL A 27 -1.55 -20.71 -1.07
C VAL A 27 -2.90 -20.41 -0.40
N LEU A 28 -2.90 -19.99 0.88
CA LEU A 28 -4.12 -19.58 1.58
C LEU A 28 -4.72 -18.27 1.06
N TYR A 29 -3.90 -17.39 0.49
CA TYR A 29 -4.36 -16.16 -0.15
C TYR A 29 -4.96 -16.42 -1.54
N GLU A 30 -4.39 -17.37 -2.28
CA GLU A 30 -4.89 -17.81 -3.60
C GLU A 30 -6.21 -18.61 -3.50
N ASP A 31 -6.50 -19.21 -2.34
CA ASP A 31 -7.75 -19.92 -2.10
C ASP A 31 -8.96 -18.96 -2.01
N GLU A 32 -9.74 -18.88 -3.10
CA GLU A 32 -10.96 -18.08 -3.18
C GLU A 32 -12.05 -18.50 -2.18
N GLY A 33 -12.00 -19.74 -1.66
CA GLY A 33 -12.93 -20.24 -0.64
C GLY A 33 -12.57 -19.78 0.77
N PHE A 34 -11.40 -19.20 0.98
CA PHE A 34 -10.91 -18.82 2.28
C PHE A 34 -11.43 -17.44 2.71
N ARG A 35 -12.34 -17.44 3.70
CA ARG A 35 -12.97 -16.20 4.22
C ARG A 35 -11.99 -15.15 4.70
N SER A 36 -10.81 -15.56 5.17
CA SER A 36 -9.79 -14.65 5.73
C SER A 36 -8.60 -14.45 4.79
N ARG A 37 -8.77 -14.59 3.46
CA ARG A 37 -7.68 -14.42 2.47
C ARG A 37 -6.99 -13.05 2.58
N GLN A 38 -7.76 -12.00 2.83
CA GLN A 38 -7.24 -10.64 3.02
C GLN A 38 -6.29 -10.58 4.22
N PHE A 39 -6.55 -11.38 5.25
CA PHE A 39 -5.71 -11.44 6.44
C PHE A 39 -4.42 -12.22 6.16
N ALA A 40 -4.49 -13.30 5.38
CA ALA A 40 -3.30 -13.99 4.88
C ALA A 40 -2.40 -13.04 4.08
N ALA A 41 -2.98 -12.23 3.18
CA ALA A 41 -2.27 -11.20 2.44
C ALA A 41 -1.59 -10.18 3.37
N LEU A 42 -2.28 -9.69 4.40
CA LEU A 42 -1.69 -8.75 5.36
C LEU A 42 -0.48 -9.35 6.10
N VAL A 43 -0.58 -10.62 6.52
CA VAL A 43 0.53 -11.31 7.21
C VAL A 43 1.70 -11.53 6.26
N ALA A 44 1.44 -12.02 5.04
CA ALA A 44 2.47 -12.19 4.02
C ALA A 44 3.19 -10.87 3.74
N SER A 45 2.42 -9.78 3.57
CA SER A 45 2.97 -8.44 3.34
C SER A 45 3.95 -8.01 4.44
N LYS A 46 3.60 -8.24 5.72
CA LYS A 46 4.51 -7.94 6.85
C LYS A 46 5.77 -8.79 6.86
N VAL A 47 5.68 -10.06 6.49
CA VAL A 47 6.85 -10.94 6.38
C VAL A 47 7.78 -10.44 5.27
N PHE A 48 7.25 -10.14 4.09
CA PHE A 48 8.02 -9.59 2.97
C PHE A 48 8.65 -8.24 3.29
N TYR A 49 7.97 -7.40 4.07
CA TYR A 49 8.54 -6.15 4.57
C TYR A 49 9.82 -6.40 5.38
N HIS A 50 9.80 -7.36 6.32
CA HIS A 50 10.98 -7.71 7.12
C HIS A 50 12.08 -8.39 6.30
N LEU A 51 11.72 -9.09 5.22
CA LEU A 51 12.67 -9.65 4.25
C LEU A 51 13.32 -8.59 3.34
N GLY A 52 12.83 -7.34 3.37
CA GLY A 52 13.27 -6.27 2.47
C GLY A 52 12.69 -6.35 1.06
N ALA A 53 11.77 -7.29 0.81
CA ALA A 53 11.05 -7.49 -0.43
C ALA A 53 9.83 -6.54 -0.49
N PHE A 54 10.11 -5.24 -0.69
CA PHE A 54 9.09 -4.20 -0.57
C PHE A 54 8.04 -4.22 -1.69
N GLU A 55 8.38 -4.68 -2.90
CA GLU A 55 7.46 -4.74 -4.03
C GLU A 55 6.39 -5.83 -3.80
N GLU A 56 6.83 -7.01 -3.36
CA GLU A 56 5.99 -8.12 -2.94
C GLU A 56 5.15 -7.73 -1.74
N SER A 57 5.77 -7.09 -0.75
CA SER A 57 5.07 -6.56 0.42
C SER A 57 3.93 -5.61 0.01
N LEU A 58 4.20 -4.65 -0.87
CA LEU A 58 3.20 -3.72 -1.39
C LEU A 58 2.06 -4.48 -2.11
N ASN A 59 2.38 -5.42 -2.98
CA ASN A 59 1.36 -6.22 -3.70
C ASN A 59 0.43 -6.97 -2.73
N TYR A 60 0.98 -7.59 -1.69
CA TYR A 60 0.18 -8.26 -0.67
C TYR A 60 -0.61 -7.27 0.21
N ALA A 61 -0.07 -6.09 0.52
CA ALA A 61 -0.80 -5.04 1.23
C ALA A 61 -2.00 -4.53 0.41
N LEU A 62 -1.83 -4.37 -0.90
CA LEU A 62 -2.92 -4.03 -1.83
C LEU A 62 -3.97 -5.14 -1.88
N GLY A 63 -3.55 -6.41 -1.79
CA GLY A 63 -4.44 -7.58 -1.70
C GLY A 63 -5.22 -7.67 -0.39
N ALA A 64 -4.67 -7.15 0.71
CA ALA A 64 -5.33 -7.08 2.01
C ALA A 64 -6.50 -6.08 2.03
N GLY A 65 -6.51 -5.09 1.12
CA GLY A 65 -7.59 -4.13 0.97
C GLY A 65 -7.89 -3.38 2.26
N ASP A 66 -9.11 -3.54 2.79
CA ASP A 66 -9.57 -2.81 3.98
C ASP A 66 -8.88 -3.23 5.28
N LEU A 67 -8.20 -4.38 5.32
CA LEU A 67 -7.40 -4.79 6.47
C LEU A 67 -6.08 -4.01 6.58
N PHE A 68 -5.61 -3.40 5.48
CA PHE A 68 -4.46 -2.51 5.51
C PHE A 68 -4.88 -1.13 5.99
N ASN A 69 -4.67 -0.87 7.29
CA ASN A 69 -5.02 0.40 7.90
C ASN A 69 -3.97 1.48 7.59
N VAL A 70 -4.25 2.31 6.59
CA VAL A 70 -3.41 3.46 6.21
C VAL A 70 -3.32 4.56 7.27
N ASN A 71 -4.19 4.53 8.30
CA ASN A 71 -4.17 5.49 9.40
C ASN A 71 -3.27 5.05 10.56
N ASP A 72 -2.71 3.84 10.50
CA ASP A 72 -1.74 3.39 11.48
C ASP A 72 -0.43 4.19 11.33
N ASN A 73 0.26 4.42 12.45
CA ASN A 73 1.56 5.10 12.51
C ASN A 73 2.71 4.10 12.68
N SER A 74 2.46 2.82 12.43
CA SER A 74 3.51 1.82 12.42
C SER A 74 4.53 2.09 11.31
N GLU A 75 5.81 1.86 11.61
CA GLU A 75 6.91 2.01 10.64
C GLU A 75 6.68 1.18 9.36
N TYR A 76 6.08 0.00 9.50
CA TYR A 76 5.63 -0.84 8.39
C TYR A 76 4.64 -0.09 7.49
N VAL A 77 3.57 0.47 8.04
CA VAL A 77 2.54 1.18 7.25
C VAL A 77 3.14 2.42 6.59
N GLU A 78 3.92 3.22 7.32
CA GLU A 78 4.59 4.40 6.76
C GLU A 78 5.51 4.03 5.59
N THR A 79 6.30 2.96 5.74
CA THR A 79 7.21 2.51 4.68
C THR A 79 6.45 1.98 3.46
N ILE A 80 5.41 1.17 3.65
CA ILE A 80 4.61 0.63 2.54
C ILE A 80 3.85 1.75 1.82
N ILE A 81 3.34 2.74 2.54
CA ILE A 81 2.72 3.93 1.95
C ILE A 81 3.75 4.72 1.13
N ALA A 82 4.95 4.96 1.67
CA ALA A 82 6.01 5.66 0.93
C ALA A 82 6.37 4.91 -0.36
N LYS A 83 6.54 3.59 -0.30
CA LYS A 83 6.78 2.74 -1.48
C LYS A 83 5.62 2.77 -2.47
N CYS A 84 4.38 2.79 -1.97
CA CYS A 84 3.19 2.94 -2.81
C CYS A 84 3.18 4.26 -3.57
N ILE A 85 3.50 5.37 -2.89
CA ILE A 85 3.59 6.70 -3.51
C ILE A 85 4.71 6.72 -4.54
N ASP A 86 5.91 6.20 -4.22
CA ASP A 86 7.03 6.13 -5.17
C ASP A 86 6.65 5.36 -6.43
N HIS A 87 6.01 4.19 -6.27
CA HIS A 87 5.60 3.35 -7.39
C HIS A 87 4.50 4.02 -8.22
N TYR A 88 3.52 4.63 -7.57
CA TYR A 88 2.46 5.40 -8.23
C TYR A 88 3.03 6.60 -9.01
N THR A 89 3.95 7.35 -8.41
CA THR A 89 4.64 8.47 -9.04
C THR A 89 5.40 8.03 -10.29
N LYS A 90 6.15 6.92 -10.23
CA LYS A 90 6.83 6.37 -11.41
C LYS A 90 5.85 6.08 -12.55
N GLN A 91 4.72 5.44 -12.25
CA GLN A 91 3.70 5.16 -13.28
C GLN A 91 3.08 6.44 -13.85
N CYS A 92 2.79 7.44 -13.02
CA CYS A 92 2.29 8.73 -13.47
C CYS A 92 3.28 9.46 -14.37
N VAL A 93 4.57 9.47 -14.01
CA VAL A 93 5.63 10.10 -14.81
C VAL A 93 5.81 9.38 -16.14
N GLU A 94 5.89 8.05 -16.13
CA GLU A 94 5.94 7.24 -17.36
C GLU A 94 4.74 7.52 -18.28
N ASN A 95 3.53 7.59 -17.72
CA ASN A 95 2.32 7.91 -18.47
C ASN A 95 2.25 9.37 -18.95
N ALA A 96 2.92 10.29 -18.27
CA ALA A 96 2.99 11.70 -18.69
C ALA A 96 3.96 11.89 -19.88
N ASP A 97 4.99 11.05 -19.98
CA ASP A 97 5.94 11.07 -21.08
C ASP A 97 5.41 10.31 -22.32
N LEU A 98 4.38 9.48 -22.16
CA LEU A 98 3.68 8.78 -23.23
C LEU A 98 2.55 9.63 -23.85
N PRO A 99 2.32 9.52 -25.17
CA PRO A 99 1.18 10.16 -25.81
C PRO A 99 -0.16 9.63 -25.25
N GLU A 100 -1.21 10.46 -25.23
CA GLU A 100 -2.50 10.18 -24.58
C GLU A 100 -3.16 8.84 -24.95
N GLY A 101 -2.83 8.26 -26.11
CA GLY A 101 -3.34 6.95 -26.56
C GLY A 101 -2.60 5.73 -26.03
N GLU A 102 -1.42 5.88 -25.39
CA GLU A 102 -0.58 4.79 -24.88
C GLU A 102 -0.45 4.78 -23.34
N LYS A 103 -1.21 5.65 -22.65
CA LYS A 103 -1.22 5.70 -21.18
C LYS A 103 -1.61 4.35 -20.61
N LYS A 104 -0.72 3.74 -19.81
CA LYS A 104 -1.00 2.48 -19.14
C LYS A 104 -2.01 2.72 -18.01
N PRO A 105 -3.01 1.85 -17.84
CA PRO A 105 -3.92 1.95 -16.71
C PRO A 105 -3.11 1.74 -15.41
N ILE A 106 -3.21 2.70 -14.50
CA ILE A 106 -2.65 2.59 -13.15
C ILE A 106 -3.56 1.66 -12.33
N ASP A 107 -2.98 0.80 -11.48
CA ASP A 107 -3.78 -0.07 -10.61
C ASP A 107 -4.62 0.80 -9.65
N GLN A 108 -5.94 0.61 -9.68
CA GLN A 108 -6.90 1.33 -8.85
C GLN A 108 -6.63 1.13 -7.34
N ARG A 109 -5.99 0.03 -6.96
CA ARG A 109 -5.63 -0.23 -5.56
C ARG A 109 -4.50 0.69 -5.10
N LEU A 110 -3.48 0.92 -5.95
CA LEU A 110 -2.41 1.88 -5.68
C LEU A 110 -2.99 3.28 -5.54
N GLU A 111 -3.83 3.67 -6.50
CA GLU A 111 -4.49 4.97 -6.47
C GLU A 111 -5.36 5.12 -5.22
N GLY A 112 -6.07 4.07 -4.82
CA GLY A 112 -6.89 4.05 -3.61
C GLY A 112 -6.10 4.32 -2.34
N ILE A 113 -4.92 3.70 -2.17
CA ILE A 113 -4.05 3.96 -1.01
C ILE A 113 -3.55 5.40 -1.02
N VAL A 114 -3.06 5.88 -2.17
CA VAL A 114 -2.55 7.25 -2.31
C VAL A 114 -3.66 8.27 -2.03
N ASN A 115 -4.88 8.05 -2.54
CA ASN A 115 -6.04 8.92 -2.30
C ASN A 115 -6.45 8.93 -0.82
N LYS A 116 -6.45 7.77 -0.14
CA LYS A 116 -6.69 7.73 1.32
C LYS A 116 -5.60 8.49 2.08
N MET A 117 -4.35 8.44 1.62
CA MET A 117 -3.24 9.20 2.19
C MET A 117 -3.44 10.71 1.99
N PHE A 118 -3.86 11.14 0.80
CA PHE A 118 -4.23 12.53 0.54
C PHE A 118 -5.33 13.01 1.48
N GLN A 119 -6.42 12.24 1.62
CA GLN A 119 -7.50 12.56 2.57
C GLN A 119 -6.97 12.69 3.99
N ARG A 120 -6.15 11.73 4.45
CA ARG A 120 -5.51 11.79 5.77
C ARG A 120 -4.66 13.05 5.96
N CYS A 121 -3.87 13.44 4.96
CA CYS A 121 -3.07 14.67 5.03
C CYS A 121 -3.94 15.94 5.07
N LEU A 122 -5.06 15.96 4.33
CA LEU A 122 -6.02 17.06 4.35
C LEU A 122 -6.71 17.15 5.72
N ASP A 123 -7.19 16.02 6.25
CA ASP A 123 -7.82 15.92 7.57
C ASP A 123 -6.85 16.37 8.70
N ASP A 124 -5.59 15.94 8.63
CA ASP A 124 -4.54 16.32 9.58
C ASP A 124 -4.03 17.78 9.39
N HIS A 125 -4.58 18.54 8.43
CA HIS A 125 -4.14 19.90 8.06
C HIS A 125 -2.66 19.96 7.62
N LYS A 126 -2.11 18.84 7.13
CA LYS A 126 -0.74 18.71 6.61
C LYS A 126 -0.69 19.05 5.12
N TYR A 127 -1.19 20.21 4.75
CA TYR A 127 -1.29 20.67 3.35
C TYR A 127 0.06 20.65 2.61
N LYS A 128 1.18 20.91 3.31
CA LYS A 128 2.52 20.86 2.70
C LYS A 128 2.90 19.47 2.18
N GLN A 129 2.53 18.41 2.91
CA GLN A 129 2.79 17.04 2.48
C GLN A 129 1.87 16.65 1.32
N ALA A 130 0.58 17.00 1.42
CA ALA A 130 -0.36 16.80 0.32
C ALA A 130 0.12 17.51 -0.96
N ILE A 131 0.53 18.77 -0.87
CA ILE A 131 1.09 19.51 -2.02
C ILE A 131 2.35 18.83 -2.57
N GLY A 132 3.25 18.38 -1.70
CA GLY A 132 4.47 17.68 -2.11
C GLY A 132 4.16 16.44 -2.95
N ILE A 133 3.25 15.59 -2.47
CA ILE A 133 2.88 14.35 -3.17
C ILE A 133 2.08 14.65 -4.44
N ALA A 134 1.23 15.68 -4.45
CA ALA A 134 0.52 16.11 -5.66
C ALA A 134 1.50 16.57 -6.75
N LEU A 135 2.55 17.30 -6.37
CA LEU A 135 3.61 17.74 -7.29
C LEU A 135 4.45 16.56 -7.79
N GLU A 136 4.87 15.66 -6.90
CA GLU A 136 5.63 14.46 -7.26
C GLU A 136 4.87 13.57 -8.24
N THR A 137 3.57 13.34 -7.97
CA THR A 137 2.70 12.53 -8.83
C THR A 137 2.23 13.24 -10.10
N ARG A 138 2.63 14.50 -10.33
CA ARG A 138 2.16 15.36 -11.42
C ARG A 138 0.63 15.43 -11.57
N ARG A 139 -0.12 15.22 -10.49
CA ARG A 139 -1.59 15.29 -10.49
C ARG A 139 -2.05 16.71 -10.17
N LEU A 140 -2.25 17.49 -11.23
CA LEU A 140 -2.78 18.86 -11.12
C LEU A 140 -4.17 18.89 -10.46
N ASP A 141 -5.02 17.89 -10.71
CA ASP A 141 -6.36 17.81 -10.11
C ASP A 141 -6.33 17.77 -8.58
N VAL A 142 -5.35 17.05 -7.99
CA VAL A 142 -5.21 16.92 -6.54
C VAL A 142 -4.53 18.17 -5.96
N PHE A 143 -3.59 18.75 -6.70
CA PHE A 143 -2.95 20.00 -6.33
C PHE A 143 -3.96 21.15 -6.23
N GLU A 144 -4.84 21.32 -7.23
CA GLU A 144 -5.88 22.35 -7.21
C GLU A 144 -6.85 22.17 -6.04
N LYS A 145 -7.30 20.94 -5.78
CA LYS A 145 -8.14 20.63 -4.62
C LYS A 145 -7.46 20.99 -3.30
N THR A 146 -6.19 20.64 -3.15
CA THR A 146 -5.42 20.90 -1.92
C THR A 146 -5.24 22.40 -1.67
N ILE A 147 -5.11 23.21 -2.73
CA ILE A 147 -5.04 24.67 -2.61
C ILE A 147 -6.39 25.28 -2.27
N LEU A 148 -7.47 24.78 -2.85
CA LEU A 148 -8.82 25.28 -2.60
C LEU A 148 -9.32 24.99 -1.17
N GLU A 149 -8.84 23.91 -0.56
CA GLU A 149 -9.16 23.52 0.82
C GLU A 149 -8.16 24.09 1.87
N SER A 150 -7.05 24.69 1.44
CA SER A 150 -6.04 25.34 2.30
C SER A 150 -6.40 26.78 2.67
#